data_AF-A0A920JKC2-F1
#
_entry.id   AF-A0A920JKC2-F1
#
_cell.length_a   1.000
_cell.length_b   1.000
_cell.length_c   1.000
_cell.angle_alpha   90.00
_cell.angle_beta   90.00
_cell.angle_gamma   90.00
#
_symmetry.space_group_name_H-M   'P 1'
#
loop_
_entity.id
_entity.type
_entity.pdbx_description
1 polymer ?
#
loop_
_entity_poly.entity_id
_entity_poly.type
_entity_poly.pdbx_seq_one_letter_code
_entity_poly.pdbx_strand_id
1 'polypeptide(L)'
;MVGLSISGVNITGIAVVAVPYLLVLVFGLQAIANNFVSGIILLFERPIKAGDFVTVGDVEGFVRKISIRATEIETLGNQDMLIPNSELVSGRVTNWVLHNPYGRLIVKIGVAYGSDIEKVAEILEETANLHDQVIRRTGITSKGPYLWVLGIAHSTLN
;
A
#
# COMPACT_ATOMS: atom_id res chain seq x y z
N MET A 1 19.44 -41.12 2.27
CA MET A 1 18.79 -42.06 3.22
C MET A 1 19.37 -43.47 3.05
N VAL A 2 20.70 -43.64 3.11
CA VAL A 2 21.36 -44.93 2.81
C VAL A 2 22.49 -45.27 3.80
N GLY A 3 23.06 -44.31 4.54
CA GLY A 3 24.22 -44.56 5.41
C GLY A 3 23.93 -45.04 6.85
N LEU A 4 22.79 -44.70 7.45
CA LEU A 4 22.52 -45.03 8.87
C LEU A 4 21.80 -46.36 9.10
N SER A 5 21.10 -46.88 8.09
CA SER A 5 20.34 -48.14 8.22
C SER A 5 21.25 -49.37 8.35
N ILE A 6 22.55 -49.21 8.01
CA ILE A 6 23.56 -50.27 8.02
C ILE A 6 24.18 -50.50 9.41
N SER A 7 24.00 -49.56 10.35
CA SER A 7 24.61 -49.60 11.69
C SER A 7 23.72 -50.22 12.79
N GLY A 8 22.52 -50.72 12.44
CA GLY A 8 21.56 -51.23 13.43
C GLY A 8 20.90 -50.16 14.32
N VAL A 9 21.14 -48.88 14.01
CA VAL A 9 20.54 -47.74 14.72
C VAL A 9 19.09 -47.57 14.28
N ASN A 10 18.16 -47.55 15.24
CA ASN A 10 16.74 -47.34 14.97
C ASN A 10 16.47 -45.88 14.61
N ILE A 11 16.48 -45.58 13.31
CA ILE A 11 16.19 -44.26 12.75
C ILE A 11 14.79 -43.80 13.13
N THR A 12 13.83 -44.72 13.25
CA THR A 12 12.45 -44.41 13.67
C THR A 12 12.41 -43.93 15.12
N GLY A 13 13.16 -44.55 16.02
CA GLY A 13 13.27 -44.12 17.42
C GLY A 13 13.89 -42.74 17.55
N ILE A 14 14.95 -42.47 16.78
CA ILE A 14 15.56 -41.13 16.72
C ILE A 14 14.58 -40.11 16.14
N ALA A 15 13.88 -40.44 15.06
CA ALA A 15 12.93 -39.54 14.42
C ALA A 15 11.76 -39.16 15.35
N VAL A 16 11.19 -40.12 16.08
CA VAL A 16 10.10 -39.86 17.04
C VAL A 16 10.52 -38.89 18.14
N VAL A 17 11.77 -39.00 18.61
CA VAL A 17 12.29 -38.07 19.63
C VAL A 17 12.71 -36.73 19.02
N ALA A 18 13.35 -36.72 17.85
CA ALA A 18 13.94 -35.51 17.28
C ALA A 18 12.92 -34.60 16.56
N VAL A 19 11.92 -35.16 15.87
CA VAL A 19 10.99 -34.41 15.02
C VAL A 19 10.23 -33.31 15.79
N PRO A 20 9.67 -33.56 16.99
CA PRO A 20 8.98 -32.51 17.74
C PRO A 20 9.88 -31.33 18.10
N TYR A 21 11.15 -31.57 18.43
CA TYR A 21 12.10 -30.51 18.80
C TYR A 21 12.46 -29.64 17.60
N LEU A 22 12.71 -30.28 16.44
CA LEU A 22 12.96 -29.54 15.20
C LEU A 22 11.74 -28.70 14.80
N LEU A 23 10.54 -29.26 14.96
CA LEU A 23 9.30 -28.59 14.63
C LEU A 23 9.09 -27.32 15.48
N VAL A 24 9.36 -27.39 16.78
CA VAL A 24 9.31 -26.22 17.68
C VAL A 24 10.28 -25.12 17.25
N LEU A 25 11.51 -25.49 16.87
CA LEU A 25 12.50 -24.51 16.38
C LEU A 25 12.04 -23.84 15.09
N VAL A 26 11.49 -24.61 14.15
CA VAL A 26 11.01 -24.08 12.86
C VAL A 26 9.79 -23.17 13.06
N PHE A 27 8.84 -23.56 13.92
CA PHE A 27 7.70 -22.71 14.24
C PHE A 27 8.12 -21.42 14.96
N GLY A 28 9.11 -21.48 15.86
CA GLY A 28 9.64 -20.29 16.53
C GLY A 28 10.31 -19.30 15.57
N LEU A 29 10.93 -19.78 14.49
CA LEU A 29 11.62 -18.95 13.51
C LEU A 29 10.72 -18.46 12.37
N GLN A 30 9.54 -19.06 12.19
CA GLN A 30 8.67 -18.84 11.03
C GLN A 30 8.39 -17.34 10.77
N ALA A 31 8.08 -16.56 11.81
CA ALA A 31 7.77 -15.14 11.68
C ALA A 31 8.97 -14.31 11.20
N ILE A 32 10.18 -14.63 11.65
CA ILE A 32 11.42 -13.93 11.25
C ILE A 32 11.76 -14.29 9.81
N ALA A 33 11.70 -15.58 9.47
CA ALA A 33 11.96 -16.07 8.12
C ALA A 33 10.97 -15.47 7.10
N ASN A 34 9.69 -15.37 7.45
CA ASN A 34 8.67 -14.75 6.61
C ASN A 34 9.02 -13.28 6.29
N ASN A 35 9.27 -12.47 7.32
CA ASN A 35 9.65 -11.06 7.12
C ASN A 35 10.95 -10.89 6.32
N PHE A 36 11.92 -11.77 6.50
CA PHE A 36 13.18 -11.76 5.75
C PHE A 36 12.96 -12.04 4.26
N VAL A 37 12.23 -13.11 3.93
CA VAL A 37 11.90 -13.47 2.54
C VAL A 37 11.06 -12.37 1.90
N SER A 38 10.07 -11.83 2.61
CA SER A 38 9.29 -10.69 2.14
C SER A 38 10.15 -9.46 1.87
N GLY A 39 11.16 -9.18 2.71
CA GLY A 39 12.13 -8.12 2.45
C GLY A 39 12.88 -8.29 1.13
N ILE A 40 13.34 -9.51 0.82
CA ILE A 40 14.00 -9.82 -0.46
C ILE A 40 13.04 -9.61 -1.63
N ILE A 41 11.79 -10.08 -1.50
CA ILE A 41 10.75 -9.91 -2.53
C ILE A 41 10.55 -8.42 -2.81
N LEU A 42 10.37 -7.60 -1.77
CA LEU A 42 10.20 -6.14 -1.91
C LEU A 42 11.38 -5.48 -2.62
N LEU A 43 12.62 -5.91 -2.34
CA LEU A 43 13.81 -5.37 -2.99
C LEU A 43 13.95 -5.77 -4.47
N PHE A 44 13.49 -6.98 -4.82
CA PHE A 44 13.59 -7.52 -6.17
C PHE A 44 12.43 -7.09 -7.08
N GLU A 45 11.19 -7.26 -6.63
CA GLU A 45 9.98 -6.90 -7.40
C GLU A 45 9.68 -5.40 -7.36
N ARG A 46 10.09 -4.71 -6.28
CA ARG A 46 9.90 -3.27 -6.06
C ARG A 46 8.45 -2.78 -6.28
N PRO A 47 7.42 -3.42 -5.67
CA PRO A 47 6.03 -2.93 -5.74
C PRO A 47 5.84 -1.61 -4.97
N ILE A 48 6.75 -1.31 -4.04
CA ILE A 48 6.87 -0.05 -3.31
C ILE A 48 8.34 0.34 -3.26
N LYS A 49 8.61 1.65 -3.27
CA LYS A 49 9.96 2.22 -3.23
C LYS A 49 10.05 3.27 -2.13
N ALA A 50 11.28 3.55 -1.68
CA ALA A 50 11.51 4.68 -0.78
C ALA A 50 11.10 5.99 -1.47
N GLY A 51 10.28 6.79 -0.79
CA GLY A 51 9.65 7.99 -1.30
C GLY A 51 8.21 7.80 -1.79
N ASP A 52 7.74 6.55 -1.96
CA ASP A 52 6.36 6.32 -2.38
C ASP A 52 5.38 6.68 -1.26
N PHE A 53 4.26 7.30 -1.62
CA PHE A 53 3.13 7.47 -0.73
C PHE A 53 2.25 6.22 -0.80
N VAL A 54 2.06 5.56 0.33
CA VAL A 54 1.38 4.26 0.41
C VAL A 54 0.35 4.22 1.53
N THR A 55 -0.69 3.42 1.33
CA THR A 55 -1.66 3.04 2.36
C THR A 55 -1.58 1.53 2.59
N VAL A 56 -1.34 1.13 3.83
CA VAL A 56 -1.18 -0.26 4.26
C VAL A 56 -2.08 -0.48 5.47
N GLY A 57 -3.17 -1.23 5.28
CA GLY A 57 -4.20 -1.33 6.32
C GLY A 57 -4.76 0.06 6.67
N ASP A 58 -4.59 0.45 7.93
CA ASP A 58 -5.03 1.74 8.48
C ASP A 58 -3.90 2.80 8.51
N VAL A 59 -2.72 2.45 8.02
CA VAL A 59 -1.53 3.32 8.03
C VAL A 59 -1.37 3.97 6.66
N GLU A 60 -1.20 5.29 6.66
CA GLU A 60 -0.95 6.05 5.44
C GLU A 60 0.24 6.99 5.65
N GLY A 61 1.17 7.00 4.67
CA GLY A 61 2.38 7.80 4.77
C GLY A 61 3.39 7.55 3.66
N PHE A 62 4.57 8.17 3.82
CA PHE A 62 5.69 8.04 2.89
C PHE A 62 6.63 6.92 3.32
N VAL A 63 6.99 6.04 2.40
CA VAL A 63 7.99 5.00 2.64
C VAL A 63 9.36 5.65 2.84
N ARG A 64 9.90 5.60 4.05
CA ARG A 64 11.21 6.18 4.35
C ARG A 64 12.35 5.26 3.97
N LYS A 65 12.23 4.00 4.37
CA LYS A 65 13.27 2.99 4.22
C LYS A 65 12.69 1.59 4.24
N ILE A 66 13.10 0.76 3.29
CA ILE A 66 12.81 -0.67 3.29
C ILE A 66 14.03 -1.37 3.91
N SER A 67 13.84 -2.00 5.06
CA SER A 67 14.86 -2.81 5.72
C SER A 67 14.58 -4.29 5.53
N ILE A 68 15.49 -5.16 5.99
CA ILE A 68 15.39 -6.63 5.79
C ILE A 68 14.09 -7.23 6.34
N ARG A 69 13.58 -6.77 7.49
CA ARG A 69 12.42 -7.37 8.17
C ARG A 69 11.19 -6.46 8.23
N ALA A 70 11.39 -5.16 8.10
CA ALA A 70 10.35 -4.17 8.25
C ALA A 70 10.64 -2.96 7.35
N THR A 71 9.58 -2.28 6.97
CA THR A 71 9.62 -1.04 6.23
C THR A 71 9.16 0.09 7.14
N GLU A 72 9.88 1.19 7.09
CA GLU A 72 9.58 2.41 7.84
C GLU A 72 8.71 3.32 7.00
N ILE A 73 7.54 3.68 7.53
CA ILE A 73 6.57 4.57 6.90
C ILE A 73 6.40 5.79 7.80
N GLU A 74 6.73 6.97 7.30
CA GLU A 74 6.49 8.24 7.99
C GLU A 74 5.08 8.71 7.66
N THR A 75 4.21 8.73 8.67
CA THR A 75 2.83 9.21 8.54
C THR A 75 2.80 10.73 8.37
N LEU A 76 1.68 11.27 7.91
CA LEU A 76 1.46 12.73 7.79
C LEU A 76 1.55 13.48 9.13
N GLY A 77 1.48 12.76 10.26
CA GLY A 77 1.69 13.30 11.60
C GLY A 77 3.15 13.31 12.06
N ASN A 78 4.11 13.07 11.16
CA ASN A 78 5.55 12.92 11.47
C ASN A 78 5.84 11.80 12.48
N GLN A 79 5.13 10.67 12.36
CA GLN A 79 5.40 9.46 13.15
C GLN A 79 5.97 8.37 12.25
N ASP A 80 7.08 7.78 12.68
CA ASP A 80 7.70 6.63 12.01
C ASP A 80 7.04 5.32 12.45
N MET A 81 6.38 4.66 11.50
CA MET A 81 5.70 3.39 11.73
C MET A 81 6.48 2.25 11.07
N LEU A 82 6.85 1.25 11.87
CA LEU A 82 7.58 0.07 11.42
C LEU A 82 6.59 -1.03 11.04
N ILE A 83 6.40 -1.23 9.74
CA ILE A 83 5.51 -2.26 9.20
C ILE A 83 6.30 -3.52 8.87
N PRO A 84 5.94 -4.71 9.39
CA PRO A 84 6.57 -5.96 9.00
C PRO A 84 6.47 -6.20 7.49
N ASN A 85 7.57 -6.60 6.85
CA ASN A 85 7.58 -6.79 5.39
C ASN A 85 6.60 -7.87 4.94
N SER A 86 6.34 -8.87 5.80
CA SER A 86 5.33 -9.90 5.52
C SER A 86 3.93 -9.32 5.34
N GLU A 87 3.58 -8.25 6.03
CA GLU A 87 2.29 -7.56 5.88
C GLU A 87 2.18 -6.86 4.52
N LEU A 88 3.29 -6.27 4.04
CA LEU A 88 3.35 -5.59 2.75
C LEU A 88 3.27 -6.55 1.55
N VAL A 89 3.76 -7.78 1.72
CA VAL A 89 3.77 -8.80 0.66
C VAL A 89 2.48 -9.64 0.66
N SER A 90 1.91 -9.93 1.84
CA SER A 90 0.71 -10.78 1.95
C SER A 90 -0.60 -9.99 1.99
N GLY A 91 -0.55 -8.73 2.45
CA GLY A 91 -1.70 -7.84 2.59
C GLY A 91 -1.98 -7.02 1.34
N ARG A 92 -3.08 -6.25 1.40
CA ARG A 92 -3.41 -5.26 0.37
C ARG A 92 -2.67 -3.97 0.67
N VAL A 93 -1.91 -3.50 -0.31
CA VAL A 93 -1.20 -2.21 -0.27
C VAL A 93 -1.70 -1.34 -1.43
N THR A 94 -2.02 -0.09 -1.13
CA THR A 94 -2.30 0.92 -2.16
C THR A 94 -1.05 1.77 -2.34
N ASN A 95 -0.41 1.71 -3.50
CA ASN A 95 0.65 2.64 -3.88
C ASN A 95 0.08 3.73 -4.77
N TRP A 96 0.05 4.95 -4.25
CA TRP A 96 -0.58 6.09 -4.93
C TRP A 96 0.24 6.62 -6.11
N VAL A 97 1.54 6.32 -6.14
CA VAL A 97 2.50 6.91 -7.08
C VAL A 97 3.23 5.89 -7.97
N LEU A 98 2.81 4.62 -7.95
CA LEU A 98 3.53 3.51 -8.59
C LEU A 98 3.82 3.71 -10.08
N HIS A 99 2.82 4.19 -10.83
CA HIS A 99 2.90 4.38 -12.28
C HIS A 99 2.65 5.83 -12.70
N ASN A 100 1.99 6.61 -11.85
CA ASN A 100 1.63 7.98 -12.14
C ASN A 100 1.96 8.83 -10.90
N PRO A 101 2.84 9.84 -11.00
CA PRO A 101 3.14 10.72 -9.87
C PRO A 101 1.96 11.62 -9.48
N TYR A 102 0.89 11.61 -10.28
CA TYR A 102 -0.27 12.46 -10.09
C TYR A 102 -1.39 11.74 -9.32
N GLY A 103 -1.79 12.33 -8.19
CA GLY A 103 -2.98 11.93 -7.45
C GLY A 103 -4.26 12.57 -8.00
N ARG A 104 -5.41 11.98 -7.67
CA ARG A 104 -6.73 12.58 -7.94
C ARG A 104 -7.31 13.13 -6.65
N LEU A 105 -7.53 14.44 -6.60
CA LEU A 105 -8.30 15.08 -5.54
C LEU A 105 -9.79 15.10 -5.92
N ILE A 106 -10.67 14.72 -4.99
CA ILE A 106 -12.13 14.81 -5.14
C ILE A 106 -12.64 15.83 -4.14
N VAL A 107 -13.17 16.94 -4.65
CA VAL A 107 -13.79 18.00 -3.83
C VAL A 107 -15.29 17.95 -4.03
N LYS A 108 -16.04 17.82 -2.94
CA LYS A 108 -17.52 17.87 -2.95
C LYS A 108 -17.96 19.30 -2.66
N ILE A 109 -18.79 19.87 -3.53
CA ILE A 109 -19.20 21.27 -3.43
C ILE A 109 -20.72 21.31 -3.39
N GLY A 110 -21.26 21.79 -2.29
CA GLY A 110 -22.70 22.01 -2.13
C GLY A 110 -23.11 23.35 -2.74
N VAL A 111 -24.08 23.37 -3.66
CA VAL A 111 -24.69 24.61 -4.17
C VAL A 111 -26.16 24.73 -3.79
N ALA A 112 -26.61 25.98 -3.65
CA ALA A 112 -28.00 26.27 -3.28
C ALA A 112 -28.98 25.86 -4.37
N TYR A 113 -30.18 25.46 -3.96
CA TYR A 113 -31.25 25.14 -4.90
C TYR A 113 -31.62 26.37 -5.75
N GLY A 114 -31.74 26.16 -7.07
CA GLY A 114 -32.02 27.24 -8.02
C GLY A 114 -30.78 28.01 -8.50
N SER A 115 -29.58 27.68 -8.02
CA SER A 115 -28.34 28.15 -8.65
C SER A 115 -28.21 27.56 -10.06
N ASP A 116 -27.73 28.39 -10.98
CA ASP A 116 -27.41 27.97 -12.34
C ASP A 116 -26.20 27.01 -12.31
N ILE A 117 -26.48 25.72 -12.56
CA ILE A 117 -25.49 24.65 -12.49
C ILE A 117 -24.43 24.82 -13.58
N GLU A 118 -24.81 25.31 -14.75
CA GLU A 118 -23.90 25.52 -15.88
C GLU A 118 -22.89 26.61 -15.52
N LYS A 119 -23.38 27.71 -14.94
CA LYS A 119 -22.53 28.82 -14.46
C LYS A 119 -21.62 28.42 -13.31
N VAL A 120 -22.11 27.59 -12.38
CA VAL A 120 -21.28 27.04 -11.29
C VAL A 120 -20.18 26.16 -11.87
N ALA A 121 -20.51 25.28 -12.81
CA ALA A 121 -19.56 24.39 -13.46
C ALA A 121 -18.43 25.18 -14.14
N GLU A 122 -18.79 26.23 -14.89
CA GLU A 122 -17.85 27.11 -15.57
C GLU A 122 -16.86 27.76 -14.60
N ILE A 123 -17.37 28.36 -13.50
CA ILE A 123 -16.53 29.01 -12.48
C ILE A 123 -15.57 27.98 -11.82
N LEU A 124 -16.06 26.79 -11.51
CA LEU A 124 -15.25 25.75 -10.88
C LEU A 124 -14.16 25.23 -11.83
N GLU A 125 -14.49 25.04 -13.11
CA GLU A 125 -13.52 24.63 -14.12
C GLU A 125 -12.46 25.72 -14.37
N GLU A 126 -12.86 26.99 -14.46
CA GLU A 126 -11.95 28.12 -14.58
C GLU A 126 -11.01 28.20 -13.37
N THR A 127 -11.57 28.12 -12.15
CA THR A 127 -10.78 28.16 -10.91
C THR A 127 -9.80 26.99 -10.82
N ALA A 128 -10.23 25.78 -11.18
CA ALA A 128 -9.36 24.61 -11.21
C ALA A 128 -8.23 24.77 -12.23
N ASN A 129 -8.53 25.32 -13.41
CA ASN A 129 -7.54 25.55 -14.46
C ASN A 129 -6.59 26.72 -14.14
N LEU A 130 -6.95 27.66 -13.27
CA LEU A 130 -6.06 28.74 -12.82
C LEU A 130 -5.02 28.26 -11.82
N HIS A 131 -5.23 27.14 -11.13
CA HIS A 131 -4.33 26.68 -10.08
C HIS A 131 -3.08 25.95 -10.65
N ASP A 132 -1.89 26.40 -10.27
CA ASP A 132 -0.62 25.91 -10.84
C ASP A 132 -0.31 24.44 -10.56
N GLN A 133 -0.87 23.88 -9.47
CA GLN A 133 -0.69 22.47 -9.11
C GLN A 133 -1.69 21.53 -9.79
N VAL A 134 -2.69 22.05 -10.50
CA VAL A 134 -3.67 21.24 -11.22
C VAL A 134 -3.11 20.88 -12.59
N ILE A 135 -3.09 19.58 -12.88
CA ILE A 135 -2.65 19.09 -14.18
C ILE A 135 -3.72 19.43 -15.21
N ARG A 136 -3.39 20.40 -16.04
CA ARG A 136 -4.19 20.73 -17.23
C ARG A 136 -4.09 19.56 -18.20
N ARG A 137 -5.15 19.32 -18.97
CA ARG A 137 -5.22 18.21 -19.90
C ARG A 137 -4.16 18.31 -20.99
N THR A 138 -3.00 17.71 -20.77
CA THR A 138 -1.88 17.63 -21.71
C THR A 138 -1.69 16.16 -22.13
N GLY A 139 -2.47 15.73 -23.12
CA GLY A 139 -2.27 14.45 -23.82
C GLY A 139 -3.00 13.22 -23.25
N ILE A 140 -2.48 12.04 -23.58
CA ILE A 140 -3.16 10.73 -23.59
C ILE A 140 -3.31 10.09 -22.20
N THR A 141 -2.52 10.51 -21.20
CA THR A 141 -2.39 9.79 -19.91
C THR A 141 -3.09 10.49 -18.72
N SER A 142 -3.27 11.81 -18.75
CA SER A 142 -3.86 12.57 -17.63
C SER A 142 -5.22 13.16 -18.02
N LYS A 143 -6.29 12.69 -17.37
CA LYS A 143 -7.60 13.35 -17.47
C LYS A 143 -7.53 14.62 -16.63
N GLY A 144 -7.71 15.78 -17.28
CA GLY A 144 -7.83 17.07 -16.59
C GLY A 144 -9.02 17.11 -15.62
N PRO A 145 -9.18 18.21 -14.87
CA PRO A 145 -10.29 18.36 -13.93
C PRO A 145 -11.61 18.14 -14.67
N TYR A 146 -12.53 17.42 -14.03
CA TYR A 146 -13.85 17.15 -14.57
C TYR A 146 -14.87 17.28 -13.44
N LEU A 147 -16.04 17.81 -13.77
CA LEU A 147 -17.15 17.95 -12.85
C LEU A 147 -18.14 16.79 -13.08
N TRP A 148 -18.64 16.20 -11.99
CA TRP A 148 -19.81 15.32 -12.03
C TRP A 148 -20.83 15.84 -11.02
N VAL A 149 -22.09 15.93 -11.44
CA VAL A 149 -23.19 16.16 -10.50
C VAL A 149 -23.44 14.83 -9.78
N LEU A 150 -23.13 14.77 -8.47
CA LEU A 150 -23.14 13.53 -7.71
C LEU A 150 -24.54 13.17 -7.23
N GLY A 151 -25.42 14.18 -7.09
CA GLY A 151 -26.83 14.00 -6.80
C GLY A 151 -27.45 15.20 -6.08
N ILE A 152 -28.76 15.14 -5.91
CA ILE A 152 -29.54 16.16 -5.19
C ILE A 152 -29.60 15.73 -3.71
N ALA A 153 -28.94 16.44 -2.79
CA ALA A 153 -29.08 16.20 -1.35
C ALA A 153 -30.17 17.12 -0.77
N HIS A 154 -30.88 16.68 0.29
CA HIS A 154 -32.09 17.33 0.82
C HIS A 154 -31.95 18.82 1.24
N SER A 155 -30.75 19.42 1.20
CA SER A 155 -30.55 20.86 1.46
C SER A 155 -29.47 21.54 0.60
N THR A 156 -28.75 20.81 -0.27
CA THR A 156 -27.80 21.35 -1.28
C THR A 156 -27.62 20.36 -2.45
N LEU A 157 -27.36 20.86 -3.65
CA LEU A 157 -26.87 20.07 -4.79
C LEU A 157 -25.39 19.75 -4.56
N ASN A 158 -24.98 18.47 -4.58
CA ASN A 158 -23.61 18.04 -4.30
C ASN A 158 -22.85 17.52 -5.53
#